data_AF-A0A7V6UPW5-F1
#
_entry.id   AF-A0A7V6UPW5-F1
#
_cell.length_a   1.000
_cell.length_b   1.000
_cell.length_c   1.000
_cell.angle_alpha   90.00
_cell.angle_beta   90.00
_cell.angle_gamma   90.00
#
_symmetry.space_group_name_H-M   'P 1'
#
loop_
_entity.id
_entity.type
_entity.pdbx_description
1 polymer ?
#
loop_
_entity_poly.entity_id
_entity_poly.type
_entity_poly.pdbx_seq_one_letter_code
_entity_poly.pdbx_strand_id
1 'polypeptide(L)'
;MERGISASIAGAVLLLVLSASASAEDWSSTYYAQQKLEALGYEVKPDGRSGPATRKALAAAGEKHGFEPTVTGLFRLFAAETVRHRIPVEDPTQMAAIEDAVKHELLDPFSSYLRNVVRHESGMVCGQVNAKNQFGAYVGWRTFMVPLMFPHPDRSGKWHATGALVDSSDEEHVNITCMLDIGIRLPADQQRELDEYLETHG
;
A
#
# COMPACT_ATOMS: atom_id res chain seq x y z
N MET A 1 17.85 29.79 72.62
CA MET A 1 16.98 30.51 71.66
C MET A 1 17.57 30.29 70.28
N GLU A 2 17.01 29.32 69.59
CA GLU A 2 17.53 28.68 68.37
C GLU A 2 17.29 29.54 67.13
N ARG A 3 18.28 29.59 66.23
CA ARG A 3 18.19 30.24 64.92
C ARG A 3 17.92 29.15 63.87
N GLY A 4 16.71 29.12 63.32
CA GLY A 4 16.33 28.24 62.22
C GLY A 4 16.77 28.80 60.87
N ILE A 5 17.59 28.03 60.14
CA ILE A 5 18.03 28.32 58.78
C ILE A 5 17.01 27.67 57.82
N SER A 6 16.24 28.49 57.11
CA SER A 6 15.38 28.02 56.01
C SER A 6 16.21 27.91 54.73
N ALA A 7 16.44 26.69 54.27
CA ALA A 7 17.09 26.42 52.98
C ALA A 7 16.03 26.24 51.89
N SER A 8 15.86 27.26 51.05
CA SER A 8 15.08 27.18 49.82
C SER A 8 15.86 26.40 48.76
N ILE A 9 15.49 25.14 48.53
CA ILE A 9 15.95 24.36 47.38
C ILE A 9 15.02 24.69 46.20
N ALA A 10 15.43 25.67 45.39
CA ALA A 10 14.84 25.92 44.08
C ALA A 10 15.26 24.76 43.15
N GLY A 11 14.39 23.76 43.03
CA GLY A 11 14.56 22.65 42.10
C GLY A 11 14.42 23.13 40.65
N ALA A 12 15.53 23.21 39.93
CA ALA A 12 15.54 23.39 38.49
C ALA A 12 15.01 22.12 37.83
N VAL A 13 13.72 22.13 37.46
CA VAL A 13 13.11 21.11 36.61
C VAL A 13 13.66 21.31 35.19
N LEU A 14 14.70 20.55 34.87
CA LEU A 14 15.29 20.47 33.54
C LEU A 14 14.28 19.81 32.60
N LEU A 15 13.48 20.62 31.89
CA LEU A 15 12.63 20.19 30.78
C LEU A 15 13.54 19.70 29.63
N LEU A 16 13.92 18.42 29.68
CA LEU A 16 14.45 17.68 28.54
C LEU A 16 13.33 17.56 27.50
N VAL A 17 13.21 18.59 26.67
CA VAL A 17 12.42 18.52 25.44
C VAL A 17 13.13 17.50 24.56
N LEU A 18 12.64 16.26 24.59
CA LEU A 18 13.00 15.23 23.63
C LEU A 18 12.62 15.76 22.25
N SER A 19 13.61 16.27 21.53
CA SER A 19 13.52 16.56 20.10
C SER A 19 13.29 15.22 19.40
N ALA A 20 12.03 14.81 19.31
CA ALA A 20 11.64 13.74 18.41
C ALA A 20 12.07 14.20 17.01
N SER A 21 13.07 13.53 16.46
CA SER A 21 13.51 13.76 15.08
C SER A 21 12.29 13.70 14.20
N ALA A 22 11.92 14.84 13.62
CA ALA A 22 10.94 14.89 12.56
C ALA A 22 11.59 14.18 11.36
N SER A 23 11.41 12.87 11.27
CA SER A 23 11.70 12.14 10.04
C SER A 23 10.83 12.81 8.98
N ALA A 24 11.47 13.48 8.02
CA ALA A 24 10.77 14.04 6.88
C ALA A 24 10.24 12.86 6.06
N GLU A 25 8.98 12.49 6.33
CA GLU A 25 8.23 11.55 5.50
C GLU A 25 8.20 12.12 4.08
N ASP A 26 8.44 11.27 3.09
CA ASP A 26 8.41 11.70 1.70
C ASP A 26 6.97 12.09 1.29
N TRP A 27 6.87 12.92 0.26
CA TRP A 27 5.58 13.45 -0.20
C TRP A 27 4.62 12.33 -0.63
N SER A 28 5.13 11.28 -1.29
CA SER A 28 4.30 10.20 -1.83
C SER A 28 3.72 9.32 -0.72
N SER A 29 4.53 8.90 0.25
CA SER A 29 4.06 8.14 1.42
C SER A 29 3.00 8.92 2.19
N THR A 30 3.22 10.22 2.38
CA THR A 30 2.24 11.07 3.07
C THR A 30 0.93 11.17 2.30
N TYR A 31 1.01 11.34 0.97
CA TYR A 31 -0.15 11.42 0.10
C TYR A 31 -0.96 10.11 0.12
N TYR A 32 -0.30 8.95 0.06
CA TYR A 32 -0.95 7.65 0.18
C TYR A 32 -1.59 7.44 1.55
N ALA A 33 -0.90 7.81 2.64
CA ALA A 33 -1.46 7.72 3.97
C ALA A 33 -2.74 8.56 4.10
N GLN A 34 -2.75 9.76 3.54
CA GLN A 34 -3.93 10.62 3.51
C GLN A 34 -5.09 9.99 2.72
N GLN A 35 -4.84 9.43 1.54
CA GLN A 35 -5.87 8.71 0.78
C GLN A 35 -6.46 7.54 1.59
N LYS A 36 -5.62 6.78 2.29
CA LYS A 36 -6.08 5.66 3.12
C LYS A 36 -6.87 6.13 4.34
N LEU A 37 -6.47 7.23 4.98
CA LEU A 37 -7.22 7.83 6.08
C LEU A 37 -8.57 8.37 5.60
N GLU A 38 -8.60 9.07 4.46
CA GLU A 38 -9.84 9.55 3.83
C GLU A 38 -10.80 8.39 3.55
N ALA A 39 -10.31 7.31 2.97
CA ALA A 39 -11.11 6.13 2.66
C ALA A 39 -11.59 5.38 3.92
N LEU A 40 -10.90 5.51 5.05
CA LEU A 40 -11.36 5.06 6.36
C LEU A 40 -12.40 6.00 7.01
N GLY A 41 -12.78 7.09 6.33
CA GLY A 41 -13.76 8.06 6.77
C GLY A 41 -13.20 9.20 7.64
N TYR A 42 -11.88 9.39 7.66
CA TYR A 42 -11.26 10.50 8.38
C TYR A 42 -11.21 11.76 7.51
N GLU A 43 -11.50 12.92 8.09
CA GLU A 43 -11.45 14.20 7.38
C GLU A 43 -10.00 14.65 7.16
N VAL A 44 -9.42 14.25 6.04
CA VAL A 44 -8.08 14.66 5.58
C VAL A 44 -8.13 14.99 4.09
N LYS A 45 -7.32 15.96 3.67
CA LYS A 45 -7.12 16.24 2.25
C LYS A 45 -5.81 15.60 1.79
N PRO A 46 -5.79 14.74 0.76
CA PRO A 46 -4.56 14.24 0.17
C PRO A 46 -3.78 15.36 -0.53
N ASP A 47 -2.77 15.89 0.13
CA ASP A 47 -1.88 16.96 -0.37
C ASP A 47 -0.38 16.63 -0.23
N GLY A 48 -0.07 15.45 0.31
CA GLY A 48 1.27 14.96 0.60
C GLY A 48 2.00 15.74 1.69
N ARG A 49 1.26 16.52 2.51
CA ARG A 49 1.81 17.27 3.63
C ARG A 49 1.24 16.75 4.96
N SER A 50 2.12 16.31 5.85
CA SER A 50 1.72 15.78 7.17
C SER A 50 1.39 16.93 8.14
N GLY A 51 0.31 17.66 7.86
CA GLY A 51 -0.17 18.80 8.65
C GLY A 51 -0.94 18.41 9.91
N PRO A 52 -1.48 19.39 10.67
CA PRO A 52 -2.27 19.11 11.87
C PRO A 52 -3.47 18.19 11.63
N ALA A 53 -4.15 18.32 10.49
CA ALA A 53 -5.28 17.45 10.12
C ALA A 53 -4.84 15.99 9.93
N THR A 54 -3.79 15.74 9.13
CA THR A 54 -3.21 14.41 8.92
C THR A 54 -2.77 13.77 10.24
N ARG A 55 -2.07 14.51 11.11
CA ARG A 55 -1.64 13.99 12.41
C ARG A 55 -2.81 13.67 13.35
N LYS A 56 -3.85 14.50 13.36
CA LYS A 56 -5.09 14.24 14.11
C LYS A 56 -5.78 12.96 13.61
N ALA A 57 -5.87 12.78 12.30
CA ALA A 57 -6.45 11.59 11.70
C ALA A 57 -5.62 10.33 11.99
N LEU A 58 -4.29 10.39 11.88
CA LEU A 58 -3.40 9.29 12.25
C LEU A 58 -3.55 8.91 13.74
N ALA A 59 -3.66 9.89 14.63
CA ALA A 59 -3.89 9.64 16.06
C ALA A 59 -5.21 8.91 16.31
N ALA A 60 -6.31 9.42 15.72
CA ALA A 60 -7.63 8.83 15.87
C ALA A 60 -7.73 7.43 15.22
N ALA A 61 -7.07 7.23 14.07
CA ALA A 61 -6.98 5.94 13.41
C ALA A 61 -6.14 4.95 14.21
N GLY A 62 -4.98 5.39 14.72
CA GLY A 62 -4.09 4.59 15.54
C GLY A 62 -4.77 4.07 16.79
N GLU A 63 -5.51 4.94 17.50
CA GLU A 63 -6.32 4.55 18.65
C GLU A 63 -7.42 3.54 18.29
N LYS A 64 -8.17 3.80 17.22
CA LYS A 64 -9.30 2.94 16.80
C LYS A 64 -8.86 1.57 16.29
N HIS A 65 -7.76 1.51 15.54
CA HIS A 65 -7.33 0.30 14.82
C HIS A 65 -6.10 -0.38 15.45
N GLY A 66 -5.55 0.17 16.54
CA GLY A 66 -4.49 -0.46 17.32
C GLY A 66 -3.11 -0.42 16.66
N PHE A 67 -2.74 0.71 16.03
CA PHE A 67 -1.43 0.90 15.41
C PHE A 67 -0.76 2.20 15.89
N GLU A 68 0.56 2.31 15.69
CA GLU A 68 1.32 3.51 16.01
C GLU A 68 0.87 4.69 15.12
N PRO A 69 0.51 5.87 15.66
CA PRO A 69 -0.12 6.96 14.88
C PRO A 69 0.86 7.74 13.99
N THR A 70 1.53 7.02 13.09
CA THR A 70 2.51 7.48 12.11
C THR A 70 2.15 6.92 10.73
N VAL A 71 2.70 7.48 9.65
CA VAL A 71 2.48 6.92 8.29
C VAL A 71 3.00 5.48 8.21
N THR A 72 4.17 5.22 8.80
CA THR A 72 4.74 3.87 8.88
C THR A 72 3.82 2.90 9.62
N GLY A 73 3.24 3.31 10.75
CA GLY A 73 2.32 2.48 11.52
C GLY A 73 1.06 2.15 10.73
N LEU A 74 0.49 3.13 10.03
CA LEU A 74 -0.65 2.94 9.13
C LEU A 74 -0.30 1.93 8.02
N PHE A 75 0.84 2.11 7.35
CA PHE A 75 1.26 1.19 6.28
C PHE A 75 1.50 -0.23 6.77
N ARG A 76 2.04 -0.40 7.98
CA ARG A 76 2.19 -1.74 8.59
C ARG A 76 0.84 -2.42 8.83
N LEU A 77 -0.17 -1.66 9.30
CA LEU A 77 -1.53 -2.19 9.43
C LEU A 77 -2.05 -2.66 8.07
N PHE A 78 -2.02 -1.79 7.07
CA PHE A 78 -2.53 -2.10 5.73
C PHE A 78 -1.77 -3.24 5.05
N ALA A 79 -0.44 -3.31 5.20
CA ALA A 79 0.34 -4.42 4.71
C ALA A 79 -0.03 -5.75 5.38
N ALA A 80 -0.26 -5.73 6.70
CA ALA A 80 -0.69 -6.92 7.44
C ALA A 80 -2.08 -7.39 6.99
N GLU A 81 -3.05 -6.48 6.85
CA GLU A 81 -4.37 -6.82 6.34
C GLU A 81 -4.29 -7.33 4.90
N THR A 82 -3.50 -6.68 4.05
CA THR A 82 -3.26 -7.11 2.67
C THR A 82 -2.79 -8.55 2.61
N VAL A 83 -1.85 -8.96 3.47
CA VAL A 83 -1.37 -10.35 3.54
C VAL A 83 -2.47 -11.34 3.91
N ARG A 84 -3.39 -10.95 4.81
CA ARG A 84 -4.50 -11.80 5.26
C ARG A 84 -5.56 -12.01 4.17
N HIS A 85 -5.75 -11.02 3.31
CA HIS A 85 -6.77 -11.00 2.27
C HIS A 85 -6.25 -11.42 0.87
N ARG A 86 -5.07 -12.04 0.79
CA ARG A 86 -4.52 -12.53 -0.49
C ARG A 86 -5.25 -13.78 -0.95
N ILE A 87 -5.72 -13.76 -2.19
CA ILE A 87 -6.29 -14.91 -2.86
C ILE A 87 -5.26 -15.43 -3.86
N PRO A 88 -4.67 -16.63 -3.67
CA PRO A 88 -3.76 -17.19 -4.65
C PRO A 88 -4.42 -17.30 -6.04
N VAL A 89 -3.67 -16.96 -7.08
CA VAL A 89 -4.15 -17.18 -8.46
C VAL A 89 -3.83 -18.62 -8.86
N GLU A 90 -4.82 -19.50 -8.78
CA GLU A 90 -4.69 -20.92 -9.09
C GLU A 90 -5.15 -21.28 -10.51
N ASP A 91 -6.00 -20.44 -11.11
CA ASP A 91 -6.54 -20.70 -12.45
C ASP A 91 -5.45 -20.58 -13.52
N PRO A 92 -5.15 -21.66 -14.29
CA PRO A 92 -4.08 -21.65 -15.28
C PRO A 92 -4.31 -20.65 -16.43
N THR A 93 -5.58 -20.37 -16.78
CA THR A 93 -5.89 -19.45 -17.88
C THR A 93 -5.69 -18.00 -17.47
N GLN A 94 -6.07 -17.65 -16.23
CA GLN A 94 -5.74 -16.37 -15.61
C GLN A 94 -4.23 -16.21 -15.44
N MET A 95 -3.55 -17.25 -14.96
CA MET A 95 -2.10 -17.25 -14.81
C MET A 95 -1.37 -17.01 -16.14
N ALA A 96 -1.82 -17.65 -17.22
CA ALA A 96 -1.25 -17.44 -18.55
C ALA A 96 -1.45 -15.99 -19.06
N ALA A 97 -2.63 -15.40 -18.81
CA ALA A 97 -2.89 -14.00 -19.18
C ALA A 97 -2.02 -13.01 -18.37
N ILE A 98 -1.82 -13.26 -17.08
CA ILE A 98 -0.91 -12.48 -16.23
C ILE A 98 0.52 -12.61 -16.74
N GLU A 99 0.96 -13.84 -17.04
CA GLU A 99 2.30 -14.10 -17.56
C GLU A 99 2.55 -13.39 -18.89
N ASP A 100 1.58 -13.42 -19.80
CA ASP A 100 1.66 -12.69 -21.07
C ASP A 100 1.81 -11.18 -20.83
N ALA A 101 0.97 -10.57 -20.00
CA ALA A 101 1.07 -9.15 -19.68
C ALA A 101 2.40 -8.77 -19.02
N VAL A 102 2.89 -9.55 -18.06
CA VAL A 102 4.18 -9.27 -17.40
C VAL A 102 5.34 -9.40 -18.39
N LYS A 103 5.31 -10.39 -19.28
CA LYS A 103 6.38 -10.59 -20.28
C LYS A 103 6.57 -9.40 -21.22
N HIS A 104 5.50 -8.68 -21.56
CA HIS A 104 5.59 -7.49 -22.42
C HIS A 104 6.42 -6.36 -21.78
N GLU A 105 6.55 -6.35 -20.46
CA GLU A 105 7.32 -5.35 -19.70
C GLU A 105 8.79 -5.76 -19.47
N LEU A 106 9.20 -6.96 -19.90
CA LEU A 106 10.53 -7.49 -19.61
C LEU A 106 11.47 -7.40 -20.81
N LEU A 107 12.73 -7.08 -20.53
CA LEU A 107 13.82 -7.14 -21.50
C LEU A 107 14.15 -8.56 -21.98
N ASP A 108 13.90 -9.56 -21.13
CA ASP A 108 14.10 -10.98 -21.43
C ASP A 108 12.88 -11.78 -20.96
N PRO A 109 11.80 -11.80 -21.77
CA PRO A 109 10.54 -12.43 -21.37
C PRO A 109 10.63 -13.95 -21.26
N PHE A 110 11.51 -14.60 -22.02
CA PHE A 110 11.55 -16.06 -22.13
C PHE A 110 12.29 -16.74 -20.97
N SER A 111 13.12 -16.02 -20.22
CA SER A 111 13.78 -16.54 -19.01
C SER A 111 13.13 -16.10 -17.71
N SER A 112 11.94 -15.52 -17.81
CA SER A 112 11.16 -15.05 -16.67
C SER A 112 10.31 -16.16 -16.05
N TYR A 113 10.11 -16.06 -14.75
CA TYR A 113 9.38 -16.92 -13.85
C TYR A 113 8.61 -16.01 -12.89
N LEU A 114 7.34 -16.34 -12.69
CA LEU A 114 6.48 -15.63 -11.74
C LEU A 114 6.38 -16.42 -10.44
N ARG A 115 6.27 -15.71 -9.31
CA ARG A 115 6.00 -16.32 -8.00
C ARG A 115 5.17 -15.39 -7.13
N ASN A 116 4.59 -15.97 -6.07
CA ASN A 116 3.76 -15.24 -5.10
C ASN A 116 2.64 -14.44 -5.78
N VAL A 117 2.05 -15.01 -6.84
CA VAL A 117 1.00 -14.36 -7.64
C VAL A 117 -0.31 -14.47 -6.89
N VAL A 118 -0.81 -13.32 -6.46
CA VAL A 118 -2.00 -13.19 -5.64
C VAL A 118 -2.94 -12.16 -6.24
N ARG A 119 -4.23 -12.40 -6.08
CA ARG A 119 -5.30 -11.46 -6.36
C ARG A 119 -5.76 -10.83 -5.05
N HIS A 120 -5.95 -9.53 -5.08
CA HIS A 120 -6.50 -8.72 -3.99
C HIS A 120 -8.01 -8.57 -4.16
N GLU A 121 -8.72 -8.18 -3.09
CA GLU A 121 -10.17 -7.96 -3.12
C GLU A 121 -10.60 -6.87 -4.11
N SER A 122 -9.74 -5.87 -4.34
CA SER A 122 -9.93 -4.83 -5.36
C SER A 122 -10.00 -5.39 -6.79
N GLY A 123 -9.60 -6.65 -6.98
CA GLY A 123 -9.21 -7.15 -8.28
C GLY A 123 -7.90 -6.53 -8.74
N MET A 124 -6.87 -6.38 -7.92
CA MET A 124 -5.51 -6.22 -8.45
C MET A 124 -4.79 -7.55 -8.36
N VAL A 125 -3.98 -7.89 -9.36
CA VAL A 125 -3.04 -9.01 -9.23
C VAL A 125 -1.66 -8.47 -8.97
N CYS A 126 -1.04 -8.99 -7.92
CA CYS A 126 0.31 -8.66 -7.51
C CYS A 126 1.15 -9.92 -7.47
N GLY A 127 2.44 -9.79 -7.75
CA GLY A 127 3.36 -10.91 -7.64
C GLY A 127 4.80 -10.48 -7.79
N GLN A 128 5.68 -11.45 -8.01
CA GLN A 128 7.09 -11.19 -8.25
C GLN A 128 7.56 -11.87 -9.52
N VAL A 129 8.45 -11.20 -10.25
CA VAL A 129 9.09 -11.71 -11.46
C VAL A 129 10.61 -11.61 -11.34
N ASN A 130 11.34 -12.65 -11.75
CA ASN A 130 12.80 -12.57 -11.82
C ASN A 130 13.16 -11.71 -13.04
N ALA A 131 13.83 -10.57 -12.81
CA ALA A 131 14.12 -9.61 -13.87
C ALA A 131 15.61 -9.57 -14.21
N LYS A 132 15.91 -9.10 -15.43
CA LYS A 132 17.27 -8.79 -15.89
C LYS A 132 17.38 -7.31 -16.24
N ASN A 133 18.57 -6.73 -16.10
CA ASN A 133 18.84 -5.38 -16.59
C ASN A 133 19.13 -5.37 -18.11
N GLN A 134 19.37 -4.17 -18.67
CA GLN A 134 19.75 -3.97 -20.07
C GLN A 134 21.01 -4.71 -20.54
N PHE A 135 21.85 -5.18 -19.62
CA PHE A 135 23.04 -5.98 -19.91
C PHE A 135 22.80 -7.49 -19.80
N GLY A 136 21.55 -7.92 -19.56
CA GLY A 136 21.18 -9.32 -19.38
C GLY A 136 21.56 -9.91 -18.02
N ALA A 137 22.07 -9.10 -17.09
CA ALA A 137 22.40 -9.56 -15.74
C ALA A 137 21.14 -9.66 -14.88
N TYR A 138 21.06 -10.73 -14.09
CA TYR A 138 19.96 -10.92 -13.13
C TYR A 138 19.98 -9.85 -12.04
N VAL A 139 18.87 -9.17 -11.82
CA VAL A 139 18.74 -8.08 -10.82
C VAL A 139 17.88 -8.45 -9.62
N GLY A 140 17.54 -9.72 -9.45
CA GLY A 140 16.68 -10.18 -8.37
C GLY A 140 15.20 -10.28 -8.78
N TRP A 141 14.36 -10.42 -7.76
CA TRP A 141 12.91 -10.45 -7.89
C TRP A 141 12.37 -9.04 -7.83
N ARG A 142 11.58 -8.65 -8.83
CA ARG A 142 10.85 -7.38 -8.89
C ARG A 142 9.39 -7.62 -8.65
N THR A 143 8.74 -6.74 -7.90
CA THR A 143 7.28 -6.78 -7.74
C THR A 143 6.65 -6.40 -9.07
N PHE A 144 5.53 -7.01 -9.43
CA PHE A 144 4.70 -6.54 -10.53
C PHE A 144 3.27 -6.37 -10.04
N MET A 145 2.53 -5.49 -10.70
CA MET A 145 1.09 -5.38 -10.57
C MET A 145 0.40 -5.43 -11.93
N VAL A 146 -0.74 -6.10 -11.97
CA VAL A 146 -1.66 -6.11 -13.10
C VAL A 146 -2.98 -5.54 -12.58
N PRO A 147 -3.32 -4.28 -12.91
CA PRO A 147 -4.60 -3.72 -12.51
C PRO A 147 -5.72 -4.50 -13.22
N LEU A 148 -6.54 -5.27 -12.47
CA LEU A 148 -7.59 -6.09 -13.08
C LEU A 148 -8.83 -5.28 -13.43
N MET A 149 -8.70 -4.02 -13.84
CA MET A 149 -9.82 -3.41 -14.57
C MET A 149 -10.20 -4.28 -15.79
N PHE A 150 -9.31 -5.13 -16.31
CA PHE A 150 -9.64 -6.19 -17.28
C PHE A 150 -8.63 -7.34 -17.16
N PRO A 151 -9.01 -8.44 -16.51
CA PRO A 151 -9.15 -9.64 -17.28
C PRO A 151 -10.50 -10.21 -16.92
N HIS A 152 -11.44 -9.91 -17.80
CA HIS A 152 -12.66 -10.65 -17.88
C HIS A 152 -12.42 -11.70 -18.96
N PRO A 153 -12.99 -12.91 -18.81
CA PRO A 153 -13.15 -13.76 -19.97
C PRO A 153 -13.88 -12.93 -21.03
N ASP A 154 -13.32 -12.85 -22.24
CA ASP A 154 -14.10 -12.35 -23.37
C ASP A 154 -15.31 -13.27 -23.61
N ARG A 155 -16.14 -12.94 -24.61
CA ARG A 155 -17.31 -13.78 -24.95
C ARG A 155 -16.96 -15.24 -25.31
N SER A 156 -15.68 -15.55 -25.57
CA SER A 156 -15.19 -16.91 -25.82
C SER A 156 -14.66 -17.62 -24.58
N GLY A 157 -14.66 -16.96 -23.41
CA GLY A 157 -14.08 -17.50 -22.18
C GLY A 157 -12.59 -17.23 -22.03
N LYS A 158 -11.97 -16.46 -22.93
CA LYS A 158 -10.52 -16.21 -22.93
C LYS A 158 -10.19 -15.00 -22.08
N TRP A 159 -9.27 -15.16 -21.13
CA TRP A 159 -8.78 -14.07 -20.29
C TRP A 159 -7.76 -13.21 -21.06
N HIS A 160 -7.86 -11.88 -20.90
CA HIS A 160 -6.91 -10.91 -21.46
C HIS A 160 -6.51 -9.92 -20.38
N ALA A 161 -5.22 -9.73 -20.12
CA ALA A 161 -4.74 -8.68 -19.23
C ALA A 161 -4.33 -7.45 -20.06
N THR A 162 -4.84 -6.26 -19.70
CA THR A 162 -4.57 -5.02 -20.47
C THR A 162 -3.14 -4.50 -20.38
N GLY A 163 -2.37 -4.96 -19.40
CA GLY A 163 -0.97 -4.58 -19.22
C GLY A 163 -0.48 -4.95 -17.82
N ALA A 164 0.82 -4.84 -17.61
CA ALA A 164 1.46 -4.99 -16.31
C ALA A 164 2.31 -3.77 -16.01
N LEU A 165 2.60 -3.56 -14.73
CA LEU A 165 3.62 -2.62 -14.27
C LEU A 165 4.61 -3.40 -13.44
N VAL A 166 5.86 -3.44 -13.87
CA VAL A 166 6.95 -4.10 -13.17
C VAL A 166 7.79 -3.04 -12.47
N ASP A 167 8.01 -3.22 -11.17
CA ASP A 167 8.76 -2.33 -10.30
C ASP A 167 10.17 -2.07 -10.89
N SER A 168 10.47 -0.80 -11.15
CA SER A 168 11.81 -0.38 -11.53
C SER A 168 12.64 -0.12 -10.26
N SER A 169 13.98 -0.04 -10.35
CA SER A 169 14.80 0.22 -9.16
C SER A 169 14.55 1.59 -8.52
N ASP A 170 13.97 2.51 -9.27
CA ASP A 170 13.91 3.92 -8.91
C ASP A 170 12.50 4.32 -8.44
N GLU A 171 11.51 3.43 -8.63
CA GLU A 171 10.10 3.68 -8.33
C GLU A 171 9.50 2.50 -7.57
N GLU A 172 9.50 2.55 -6.22
CA GLU A 172 8.86 1.53 -5.36
C GLU A 172 7.32 1.58 -5.38
N HIS A 173 6.75 2.25 -6.37
CA HIS A 173 5.33 2.54 -6.45
C HIS A 173 4.49 1.28 -6.58
N VAL A 174 4.93 0.33 -7.42
CA VAL A 174 4.25 -0.95 -7.62
C VAL A 174 4.25 -1.75 -6.32
N ASN A 175 5.40 -1.78 -5.64
CA ASN A 175 5.52 -2.48 -4.37
C ASN A 175 4.60 -1.89 -3.28
N ILE A 176 4.61 -0.56 -3.11
CA ILE A 176 3.73 0.12 -2.14
C ILE A 176 2.26 -0.11 -2.50
N THR A 177 1.90 0.01 -3.78
CA THR A 177 0.53 -0.21 -4.25
C THR A 177 0.05 -1.63 -3.93
N CYS A 178 0.86 -2.65 -4.24
CA CYS A 178 0.56 -4.03 -3.90
C CYS A 178 0.50 -4.31 -2.39
N MET A 179 1.25 -3.58 -1.57
CA MET A 179 1.19 -3.75 -0.11
C MET A 179 0.01 -3.03 0.54
N LEU A 180 -0.52 -1.98 -0.10
CA LEU A 180 -1.58 -1.14 0.46
C LEU A 180 -2.94 -1.38 -0.20
N ASP A 181 -3.00 -2.27 -1.18
CA ASP A 181 -4.22 -2.69 -1.82
C ASP A 181 -4.97 -3.73 -0.98
N ILE A 182 -5.41 -3.30 0.18
CA ILE A 182 -6.69 -3.80 0.65
C ILE A 182 -7.75 -3.00 -0.08
N GLY A 183 -8.72 -3.71 -0.65
CA GLY A 183 -10.00 -3.10 -0.95
C GLY A 183 -10.46 -2.45 0.34
N ILE A 184 -10.37 -1.13 0.43
CA ILE A 184 -11.17 -0.42 1.40
C ILE A 184 -12.57 -0.80 0.95
N ARG A 185 -13.24 -1.69 1.70
CA ARG A 185 -14.65 -1.98 1.45
C ARG A 185 -15.29 -0.63 1.30
N LEU A 186 -15.74 -0.35 0.08
CA LEU A 186 -16.46 0.87 -0.17
C LEU A 186 -17.61 0.89 0.85
N PRO A 187 -17.97 2.06 1.40
CA PRO A 187 -19.17 2.13 2.22
C PRO A 187 -20.31 1.43 1.48
N ALA A 188 -21.16 0.71 2.21
CA ALA A 188 -22.02 -0.34 1.64
C ALA A 188 -22.92 0.15 0.48
N ASP A 189 -23.22 1.45 0.44
CA ASP A 189 -23.89 2.13 -0.66
C ASP A 189 -23.04 2.19 -1.94
N GLN A 190 -21.77 2.55 -1.84
CA GLN A 190 -20.81 2.56 -2.95
C GLN A 190 -20.41 1.15 -3.39
N GLN A 191 -20.28 0.20 -2.46
CA GLN A 191 -20.04 -1.20 -2.81
C GLN A 191 -21.19 -1.75 -3.66
N ARG A 192 -22.44 -1.45 -3.28
CA ARG A 192 -23.63 -1.85 -4.03
C ARG A 192 -23.69 -1.23 -5.43
N GLU A 193 -23.28 0.04 -5.59
CA GLU A 193 -23.22 0.69 -6.90
C GLU A 193 -22.18 0.04 -7.82
N LEU A 194 -21.01 -0.31 -7.27
CA LEU A 194 -19.97 -1.04 -7.99
C LEU A 194 -20.45 -2.44 -8.40
N ASP A 195 -21.09 -3.16 -7.48
CA ASP A 195 -21.63 -4.51 -7.74
C ASP A 195 -22.70 -4.45 -8.86
N GLU A 196 -23.62 -3.47 -8.82
CA GLU A 196 -24.64 -3.26 -9.86
C GLU A 196 -24.03 -2.92 -11.24
N TYR A 197 -22.95 -2.13 -11.26
CA TYR A 197 -22.24 -1.82 -12.50
C TYR A 197 -21.59 -3.07 -13.11
N LEU A 198 -20.94 -3.89 -12.29
CA LEU A 198 -20.29 -5.12 -12.74
C LEU A 198 -21.31 -6.15 -13.22
N GLU A 199 -22.48 -6.26 -12.58
CA GLU A 199 -23.56 -7.15 -13.03
C GLU A 199 -24.17 -6.71 -14.38
N THR A 200 -24.23 -5.41 -14.65
CA THR A 200 -24.84 -4.86 -15.87
C THR A 200 -23.90 -4.82 -17.08
N HIS A 201 -22.58 -4.81 -16.85
CA HIS A 201 -21.57 -4.60 -17.90
C HIS A 201 -20.54 -5.74 -18.02
N GLY A 202 -20.58 -6.75 -17.15
CA GLY A 202 -19.70 -7.93 -17.15
C GLY A 202 -20.17 -9.08 -18.04
#